data_AF-A0A2V8B849-F1
#
_entry.id   AF-A0A2V8B849-F1
#
_cell.length_a   1.000
_cell.length_b   1.000
_cell.length_c   1.000
_cell.angle_alpha   90.00
_cell.angle_beta   90.00
_cell.angle_gamma   90.00
#
_symmetry.space_group_name_H-M   'P 1'
#
loop_
_entity.id
_entity.type
_entity.pdbx_description
1 polymer ?
#
loop_
_entity_poly.entity_id
_entity_poly.type
_entity_poly.pdbx_seq_one_letter_code
_entity_poly.pdbx_strand_id
1 'polypeptide(L)'
;MDVPLPWERLLWSGRPLRPLRRLVGERYMLTDFRLVSIARNGTSELALSDVGEVQRTESAVDRLLGTSTLTIHARRRAIAPLVLTAIRSGAQLAALIELLGGDPRASLDHEAVRAALSWDPRQRASGAPEALASILVVVLAVFAVAIGLHGTATPIAHAPDDAIAPNGMKRSRAEIIRFMERDVMPWARETLGRIKGGPDRVTCETCHGRDGQARDWRMPAVAALPLPDVKERGWEIYSGSMDSQMRNAIYGYVADSEKQTKAAYMREIVVPGMARLLHRPAYDFTNTYDFNRSHDAIGCYHCHRVK
;
A
#
# COMPACT_ATOMS: atom_id res chain seq x y z
N MET A 1 21.32 10.95 -3.69
CA MET A 1 20.21 10.15 -3.13
C MET A 1 19.98 9.00 -4.07
N ASP A 2 19.93 7.79 -3.52
CA ASP A 2 19.54 6.62 -4.30
C ASP A 2 18.04 6.72 -4.61
N VAL A 3 17.71 6.66 -5.89
CA VAL A 3 16.33 6.62 -6.39
C VAL A 3 16.25 5.42 -7.34
N PRO A 4 15.30 4.49 -7.13
CA PRO A 4 14.32 4.45 -6.04
C PRO A 4 14.98 4.24 -4.66
N LEU A 5 14.26 4.59 -3.59
CA LEU A 5 14.68 4.22 -2.23
C LEU A 5 14.66 2.69 -2.08
N PRO A 6 15.44 2.10 -1.15
CA PRO A 6 15.56 0.64 -1.02
C PRO A 6 14.24 -0.11 -0.77
N TRP A 7 13.22 0.58 -0.26
CA TRP A 7 11.90 0.06 0.05
C TRP A 7 10.83 0.44 -0.98
N GLU A 8 11.17 1.27 -1.97
CA GLU A 8 10.25 1.65 -3.05
C GLU A 8 10.32 0.62 -4.18
N ARG A 9 9.17 0.21 -4.69
CA ARG A 9 9.12 -0.67 -5.86
C ARG A 9 9.10 0.16 -7.13
N LEU A 10 10.11 -0.03 -7.97
CA LEU A 10 10.14 0.58 -9.30
C LEU A 10 9.07 -0.04 -10.19
N LEU A 11 8.13 0.77 -10.66
CA LEU A 11 7.04 0.34 -11.56
C LEU A 11 7.36 0.63 -13.02
N TRP A 12 7.99 1.77 -13.28
CA TRP A 12 8.44 2.15 -14.61
C TRP A 12 9.64 3.07 -14.53
N SER A 13 10.52 2.99 -15.52
CA SER A 13 11.57 3.98 -15.71
C SER A 13 11.70 4.35 -17.18
N GLY A 14 12.02 5.62 -17.43
CA GLY A 14 12.15 6.18 -18.76
C GLY A 14 13.30 7.17 -18.84
N ARG A 15 13.71 7.46 -20.07
CA ARG A 15 14.64 8.54 -20.40
C ARG A 15 14.08 9.29 -21.61
N PRO A 16 14.27 10.62 -21.67
CA PRO A 16 13.82 11.39 -22.82
C PRO A 16 14.56 10.92 -24.07
N LEU A 17 13.81 10.67 -25.14
CA LEU A 17 14.36 10.28 -26.43
C LEU A 17 14.75 11.49 -27.26
N ARG A 18 15.92 12.08 -26.99
CA ARG A 18 16.42 13.17 -27.84
C ARG A 18 17.94 13.20 -28.03
N PRO A 19 18.41 13.69 -29.20
CA PRO A 19 19.81 13.96 -29.49
C PRO A 19 20.33 15.28 -28.88
N LEU A 20 19.48 16.08 -28.23
CA LEU A 20 19.83 17.37 -27.66
C LEU A 20 20.67 17.21 -26.38
N ARG A 21 21.94 17.64 -26.42
CA ARG A 21 22.91 17.58 -25.32
C ARG A 21 22.40 18.13 -23.98
N ARG A 22 21.41 19.02 -23.97
CA ARG A 22 20.84 19.64 -22.75
C ARG A 22 20.07 18.67 -21.86
N LEU A 23 19.53 17.57 -22.40
CA LEU A 23 18.75 16.58 -21.63
C LEU A 23 19.57 15.32 -21.30
N VAL A 24 20.88 15.33 -21.56
CA VAL A 24 21.76 14.18 -21.30
C VAL A 24 21.90 13.96 -19.80
N GLY A 25 21.25 12.92 -19.30
CA GLY A 25 21.25 12.54 -17.89
C GLY A 25 19.90 12.66 -17.21
N GLU A 26 18.87 13.15 -17.91
CA GLU A 26 17.51 13.12 -17.35
C GLU A 26 16.98 11.68 -17.27
N ARG A 27 16.36 11.36 -16.13
CA ARG A 27 15.72 10.05 -15.89
C ARG A 27 14.38 10.28 -15.21
N TYR A 28 13.39 9.54 -15.68
CA TYR A 28 12.06 9.52 -15.09
C TYR A 28 11.83 8.17 -14.43
N MET A 29 11.24 8.17 -13.24
CA MET A 29 10.93 6.96 -12.49
C MET A 29 9.54 7.08 -11.91
N LEU A 30 8.74 6.04 -12.10
CA LEU A 30 7.47 5.84 -11.43
C LEU A 30 7.66 4.72 -10.43
N THR A 31 7.39 5.00 -9.16
CA THR A 31 7.39 4.04 -8.07
C THR A 31 5.95 3.80 -7.60
N ASP A 32 5.77 2.87 -6.68
CA ASP A 32 4.53 2.65 -5.95
C ASP A 32 4.10 3.83 -5.06
N PHE A 33 4.97 4.83 -4.83
CA PHE A 33 4.65 6.01 -4.01
C PHE A 33 4.63 7.32 -4.78
N ARG A 34 5.52 7.50 -5.75
CA ARG A 34 5.77 8.80 -6.38
C ARG A 34 6.32 8.69 -7.80
N LEU A 35 6.12 9.78 -8.53
CA LEU A 35 6.76 10.07 -9.80
C LEU A 35 7.96 10.97 -9.56
N VAL A 36 9.12 10.60 -10.10
CA VAL A 36 10.39 11.31 -9.91
C VAL A 36 11.00 11.66 -11.26
N SER A 37 11.42 12.91 -11.40
CA SER A 37 12.25 13.41 -12.49
C SER A 37 13.61 13.81 -11.94
N ILE A 38 14.66 13.13 -12.41
CA ILE A 38 16.04 13.40 -12.03
C ILE A 38 16.67 14.12 -13.20
N ALA A 39 17.11 15.36 -12.99
CA ALA A 39 17.82 16.17 -13.96
C ALA A 39 19.19 16.58 -13.40
N ARG A 40 20.04 17.19 -14.23
CA ARG A 40 21.37 17.66 -13.79
C ARG A 40 21.30 18.74 -12.72
N ASN A 41 20.25 19.56 -12.75
CA ASN A 41 20.06 20.71 -11.88
C ASN A 41 19.21 20.42 -10.65
N GLY A 42 18.73 19.19 -10.48
CA GLY A 42 17.95 18.80 -9.31
C GLY A 42 17.06 17.60 -9.54
N THR A 43 16.35 17.23 -8.49
CA THR A 43 15.33 16.19 -8.50
C THR A 43 13.99 16.84 -8.22
N SER A 44 13.01 16.59 -9.08
CA SER A 44 11.61 16.97 -8.87
C SER A 44 10.80 15.71 -8.61
N GLU A 45 9.95 15.75 -7.60
CA GLU A 45 9.13 14.61 -7.20
C GLU A 45 7.69 15.03 -6.97
N LEU A 46 6.77 14.10 -7.25
CA LEU A 46 5.35 14.26 -7.00
C LEU A 46 4.79 12.93 -6.48
N ALA A 47 4.22 12.95 -5.27
CA ALA A 47 3.54 11.78 -4.72
C ALA A 47 2.36 11.39 -5.62
N LEU A 48 2.13 10.10 -5.81
CA LEU A 48 1.04 9.60 -6.66
C LEU A 48 -0.33 10.09 -6.18
N SER A 49 -0.52 10.14 -4.87
CA SER A 49 -1.76 10.64 -4.26
C SER A 49 -1.97 12.16 -4.42
N ASP A 50 -0.89 12.91 -4.72
CA ASP A 50 -0.96 14.33 -5.03
C ASP A 50 -1.17 14.61 -6.52
N VAL A 51 -1.15 13.59 -7.39
CA VAL A 51 -1.46 13.76 -8.81
C VAL A 51 -2.90 14.25 -8.96
N GLY A 52 -3.04 15.41 -9.62
CA GLY A 52 -4.33 16.01 -9.96
C GLY A 52 -4.67 15.78 -11.41
N GLU A 53 -4.15 16.63 -12.29
CA GLU A 53 -4.44 16.61 -13.73
C GLU A 53 -3.18 16.23 -14.51
N VAL A 54 -3.31 15.29 -15.45
CA VAL A 54 -2.22 14.92 -16.35
C VAL A 54 -2.51 15.45 -17.75
N GLN A 55 -1.78 16.47 -18.16
CA GLN A 55 -1.91 17.02 -19.51
C GLN A 55 -0.87 16.40 -20.44
N ARG A 56 -1.32 15.88 -21.57
CA ARG A 56 -0.45 15.36 -22.63
C ARG A 56 -0.44 16.33 -23.81
N THR A 57 0.76 16.71 -24.23
CA THR A 57 0.98 17.55 -25.42
C THR A 57 1.95 16.86 -26.39
N GLU A 58 1.73 17.04 -27.69
CA GLU A 58 2.58 16.51 -28.75
C GLU A 58 2.89 17.61 -29.77
N SER A 59 4.16 18.00 -29.89
CA SER A 59 4.60 18.84 -31.01
C SER A 59 4.63 18.05 -32.32
N ALA A 60 4.83 18.72 -33.47
CA ALA A 60 5.00 18.03 -34.75
C ALA A 60 6.21 17.07 -34.74
N VAL A 61 7.29 17.48 -34.08
CA VAL A 61 8.49 16.65 -33.89
C VAL A 61 8.19 15.47 -32.98
N ASP A 62 7.44 15.68 -31.90
CA ASP A 62 7.06 14.59 -30.99
C ASP A 62 6.21 13.53 -31.70
N ARG A 63 5.25 13.96 -32.54
CA ARG A 63 4.45 13.06 -33.38
C ARG A 63 5.31 12.25 -34.34
N LEU A 64 6.26 12.90 -35.02
CA LEU A 64 7.19 12.22 -35.92
C LEU A 64 8.05 11.17 -35.18
N LEU A 65 8.50 11.49 -33.98
CA LEU A 65 9.34 10.61 -33.16
C LEU A 65 8.54 9.58 -32.32
N GLY A 66 7.21 9.62 -32.37
CA GLY A 66 6.35 8.78 -31.53
C GLY A 66 6.51 9.05 -30.04
N THR A 67 6.77 10.30 -29.66
CA THR A 67 6.92 10.74 -28.26
C THR A 67 5.86 11.76 -27.88
N SER A 68 5.77 12.11 -26.59
CA SER A 68 4.94 13.21 -26.10
C SER A 68 5.56 13.87 -24.86
N THR A 69 5.06 15.05 -24.50
CA THR A 69 5.37 15.71 -23.22
C THR A 69 4.18 15.58 -22.28
N LEU A 70 4.42 15.17 -21.05
CA LEU A 70 3.43 15.07 -19.98
C LEU A 70 3.67 16.18 -18.96
N THR A 71 2.65 16.97 -18.68
CA THR A 71 2.64 17.97 -17.61
C THR A 71 1.68 17.49 -16.52
N ILE A 72 2.25 17.05 -15.39
CA ILE A 72 1.48 16.53 -14.26
C ILE A 72 1.30 17.65 -13.24
N HIS A 73 0.07 18.11 -13.08
CA HIS A 73 -0.30 19.10 -12.08
C HIS A 73 -0.66 18.39 -10.78
N ALA A 74 -0.13 18.89 -9.67
CA ALA A 74 -0.55 18.43 -8.36
C ALA A 74 -1.98 18.92 -8.05
N ARG A 75 -2.72 18.17 -7.23
CA ARG A 75 -4.02 18.58 -6.67
C ARG A 75 -3.91 19.89 -5.89
N ARG A 76 -2.77 20.11 -5.24
CA ARG A 76 -2.44 21.33 -4.52
C ARG A 76 -1.79 22.34 -5.47
N ARG A 77 -2.46 23.47 -5.70
CA ARG A 77 -1.99 24.54 -6.59
C ARG A 77 -0.63 25.16 -6.20
N ALA A 78 -0.17 24.95 -4.97
CA ALA A 78 1.11 25.47 -4.50
C ALA A 78 2.33 24.66 -4.98
N ILE A 79 2.12 23.44 -5.52
CA ILE A 79 3.20 22.58 -6.00
C ILE A 79 3.40 22.82 -7.49
N ALA A 80 4.64 23.08 -7.90
CA ALA A 80 4.99 23.28 -9.30
C ALA A 80 4.69 22.01 -10.13
N PRO A 81 4.19 22.14 -11.38
CA PRO A 81 3.92 20.98 -12.22
C PRO A 81 5.19 20.17 -12.51
N LEU A 82 5.06 18.84 -12.50
CA LEU A 82 6.12 17.93 -12.89
C LEU A 82 6.04 17.69 -14.40
N VAL A 83 7.10 18.00 -15.14
CA VAL A 83 7.12 17.88 -16.61
C VAL A 83 8.02 16.72 -17.04
N LEU A 84 7.46 15.76 -17.76
CA LEU A 84 8.18 14.65 -18.38
C LEU A 84 8.24 14.85 -19.89
N THR A 85 9.43 14.97 -20.47
CA THR A 85 9.59 15.29 -21.89
C THR A 85 9.99 14.07 -22.72
N ALA A 86 9.62 14.08 -24.01
CA ALA A 86 10.03 13.06 -24.98
C ALA A 86 9.75 11.61 -24.54
N ILE A 87 8.57 11.40 -23.94
CA ILE A 87 8.11 10.11 -23.43
C ILE A 87 7.55 9.26 -24.57
N ARG A 88 8.07 8.04 -24.75
CA ARG A 88 7.43 7.00 -25.58
C ARG A 88 6.20 6.47 -24.88
N SER A 89 5.15 6.18 -25.66
CA SER A 89 3.88 5.68 -25.11
C SER A 89 3.28 6.62 -24.07
N GLY A 90 3.41 7.94 -24.28
CA GLY A 90 2.96 8.89 -23.28
C GLY A 90 1.45 8.96 -23.09
N ALA A 91 0.63 8.45 -24.02
CA ALA A 91 -0.81 8.30 -23.77
C ALA A 91 -1.07 7.24 -22.70
N GLN A 92 -0.40 6.10 -22.82
CA GLN A 92 -0.46 5.00 -21.88
C GLN A 92 0.07 5.41 -20.51
N LEU A 93 1.22 6.09 -20.47
CA LEU A 93 1.79 6.58 -19.21
C LEU A 93 0.89 7.64 -18.56
N ALA A 94 0.29 8.54 -19.34
CA ALA A 94 -0.65 9.54 -18.80
C ALA A 94 -1.87 8.85 -18.17
N ALA A 95 -2.52 7.93 -18.90
CA ALA A 95 -3.67 7.18 -18.40
C ALA A 95 -3.33 6.36 -17.15
N LEU A 96 -2.14 5.73 -17.12
CA LEU A 96 -1.65 5.04 -15.94
C LEU A 96 -1.49 6.01 -14.76
N ILE A 97 -0.80 7.14 -14.93
CA ILE A 97 -0.60 8.13 -13.85
C ILE A 97 -1.95 8.66 -13.34
N GLU A 98 -2.91 8.94 -14.23
CA GLU A 98 -4.26 9.35 -13.84
C GLU A 98 -4.99 8.28 -13.03
N LEU A 99 -4.93 7.02 -13.47
CA LEU A 99 -5.53 5.90 -12.76
C LEU A 99 -4.93 5.76 -11.36
N LEU A 100 -3.60 5.82 -11.24
CA LEU A 100 -2.90 5.72 -9.95
C LEU A 100 -3.15 6.92 -9.03
N GLY A 101 -3.30 8.11 -9.60
CA GLY A 101 -3.67 9.31 -8.86
C GLY A 101 -5.14 9.32 -8.43
N GLY A 102 -6.01 8.65 -9.18
CA GLY A 102 -7.44 8.55 -8.92
C GLY A 102 -7.82 7.44 -7.95
N ASP A 103 -7.14 6.29 -8.02
CA ASP A 103 -7.35 5.14 -7.14
C ASP A 103 -6.02 4.66 -6.50
N PRO A 104 -5.64 5.24 -5.36
CA PRO A 104 -4.44 4.84 -4.61
C PRO A 104 -4.50 3.40 -4.06
N ARG A 105 -5.65 2.72 -4.12
CA ARG A 105 -5.83 1.34 -3.63
C ARG A 105 -5.69 0.31 -4.73
N ALA A 106 -5.59 0.73 -5.99
CA ALA A 106 -5.33 -0.17 -7.09
C ALA A 106 -4.04 -0.94 -6.79
N SER A 107 -4.12 -2.27 -6.70
CA SER A 107 -2.96 -3.12 -6.53
C SER A 107 -1.99 -2.88 -7.68
N LEU A 108 -0.84 -2.29 -7.35
CA LEU A 108 0.21 -1.99 -8.29
C LEU A 108 1.07 -3.23 -8.43
N ASP A 109 0.72 -4.12 -9.36
CA ASP A 109 1.61 -5.20 -9.78
C ASP A 109 2.45 -4.78 -11.01
N HIS A 110 3.70 -5.26 -11.07
CA HIS A 110 4.66 -4.88 -12.10
C HIS A 110 4.20 -5.40 -13.47
N GLU A 111 3.54 -6.56 -13.50
CA GLU A 111 2.97 -7.09 -14.74
C GLU A 111 1.80 -6.24 -15.23
N ALA A 112 0.92 -5.81 -14.32
CA ALA A 112 -0.21 -4.93 -14.65
C ALA A 112 0.27 -3.58 -15.22
N VAL A 113 1.30 -2.97 -14.62
CA VAL A 113 1.91 -1.72 -15.13
C VAL A 113 2.53 -1.94 -16.51
N ARG A 114 3.26 -3.04 -16.70
CA ARG A 114 3.85 -3.39 -18.01
C ARG A 114 2.77 -3.59 -19.07
N ALA A 115 1.68 -4.29 -18.72
CA ALA A 115 0.54 -4.51 -19.61
C ALA A 115 -0.14 -3.20 -20.00
N ALA A 116 -0.42 -2.33 -19.04
CA ALA A 116 -1.01 -1.01 -19.28
C ALA A 116 -0.14 -0.14 -20.21
N LEU A 117 1.18 -0.17 -20.03
CA LEU A 117 2.12 0.57 -20.89
C LEU A 117 2.28 -0.03 -22.29
N SER A 118 2.00 -1.32 -22.45
CA SER A 118 2.05 -2.01 -23.75
C SER A 118 0.77 -1.84 -24.58
N TRP A 119 -0.32 -1.40 -23.96
CA TRP A 119 -1.60 -1.17 -24.66
C TRP A 119 -1.46 -0.05 -25.68
N ASP A 120 -1.77 -0.28 -26.96
CA ASP A 120 -1.74 0.76 -28.00
C ASP A 120 -3.16 1.25 -28.32
N PRO A 121 -3.59 2.42 -27.81
CA PRO A 121 -4.91 2.98 -28.11
C PRO A 121 -5.01 3.47 -29.57
N ARG A 122 -3.91 3.48 -30.35
CA ARG A 122 -3.89 3.97 -31.74
C ARG A 122 -4.28 2.91 -32.76
N GLN A 123 -4.70 1.72 -32.35
CA GLN A 123 -5.41 0.82 -33.24
C GLN A 123 -6.76 1.45 -33.62
N ARG A 124 -6.72 2.33 -34.62
CA ARG A 124 -7.91 2.88 -35.27
C ARG A 124 -8.66 1.71 -35.89
N ALA A 125 -9.74 1.33 -35.23
CA ALA A 125 -10.87 0.66 -35.85
C ALA A 125 -11.31 1.50 -37.08
N SER A 126 -11.03 1.00 -38.28
CA SER A 126 -11.41 1.59 -39.56
C SER A 126 -12.84 1.19 -39.96
N GLY A 127 -13.84 1.55 -39.14
CA GLY A 127 -15.25 1.33 -39.48
C GLY A 127 -16.21 1.47 -38.31
N ALA A 128 -17.47 1.84 -38.59
CA ALA A 128 -18.55 1.90 -37.59
C ALA A 128 -18.78 0.58 -36.79
N PRO A 129 -18.72 -0.62 -37.39
CA PRO A 129 -18.80 -1.86 -36.61
C PRO A 129 -17.55 -2.10 -35.77
N GLU A 130 -16.39 -1.64 -36.22
CA GLU A 130 -15.11 -1.77 -35.51
C GLU A 130 -15.03 -0.78 -34.34
N ALA A 131 -15.68 0.38 -34.44
CA ALA A 131 -15.79 1.35 -33.36
C ALA A 131 -16.60 0.78 -32.17
N LEU A 132 -17.72 0.12 -32.44
CA LEU A 132 -18.50 -0.59 -31.41
C LEU A 132 -17.71 -1.75 -30.79
N ALA A 133 -16.96 -2.51 -31.60
CA ALA A 133 -16.08 -3.55 -31.10
C ALA A 133 -14.96 -2.96 -30.20
N SER A 134 -14.37 -1.82 -30.58
CA SER A 134 -13.34 -1.15 -29.78
C SER A 134 -13.88 -0.64 -28.44
N ILE A 135 -15.09 -0.09 -28.41
CA ILE A 135 -15.76 0.33 -27.16
C ILE A 135 -16.01 -0.89 -26.27
N LEU A 136 -16.51 -1.99 -26.85
CA LEU A 136 -16.73 -3.23 -26.10
C LEU A 136 -15.42 -3.78 -25.53
N VAL A 137 -14.33 -3.76 -26.30
CA VAL A 137 -13.00 -4.17 -25.82
C VAL A 137 -12.51 -3.27 -24.70
N VAL A 138 -12.67 -1.94 -24.80
CA VAL A 138 -12.29 -1.01 -23.73
C VAL A 138 -13.13 -1.27 -22.47
N VAL A 139 -14.44 -1.47 -22.61
CA VAL A 139 -15.32 -1.80 -21.49
C VAL A 139 -14.90 -3.12 -20.85
N LEU A 140 -14.67 -4.17 -21.65
CA LEU A 140 -14.19 -5.46 -21.17
C LEU A 140 -12.82 -5.36 -20.50
N ALA A 141 -11.90 -4.55 -21.02
CA ALA A 141 -10.61 -4.30 -20.42
C ALA A 141 -10.74 -3.54 -19.09
N VAL A 142 -11.60 -2.53 -19.01
CA VAL A 142 -11.92 -1.81 -17.76
C VAL A 142 -12.54 -2.76 -16.75
N PHE A 143 -13.47 -3.63 -17.14
CA PHE A 143 -14.04 -4.64 -16.25
C PHE A 143 -13.02 -5.70 -15.83
N ALA A 144 -12.18 -6.18 -16.73
CA ALA A 144 -11.13 -7.14 -16.41
C ALA A 144 -10.09 -6.55 -15.45
N VAL A 145 -9.72 -5.28 -15.65
CA VAL A 145 -8.84 -4.52 -14.75
C VAL A 145 -9.55 -4.26 -13.42
N ALA A 146 -10.82 -3.84 -13.42
CA ALA A 146 -11.57 -3.60 -12.19
C ALA A 146 -11.76 -4.89 -11.37
N ILE A 147 -12.05 -6.02 -12.03
CA ILE A 147 -12.19 -7.34 -11.40
C ILE A 147 -10.82 -7.86 -10.93
N GLY A 148 -9.77 -7.68 -11.73
CA GLY A 148 -8.40 -8.05 -11.35
C GLY A 148 -7.84 -7.21 -10.20
N LEU A 149 -8.20 -5.92 -10.14
CA LEU A 149 -7.81 -4.99 -9.08
C LEU A 149 -8.69 -5.13 -7.83
N HIS A 150 -9.97 -5.50 -7.99
CA HIS A 150 -10.83 -5.95 -6.89
C HIS A 150 -10.58 -7.43 -6.60
N GLY A 151 -9.31 -7.75 -6.35
CA GLY A 151 -8.89 -9.09 -5.96
C GLY A 151 -9.84 -9.63 -4.90
N THR A 152 -10.44 -10.78 -5.18
CA THR A 152 -11.19 -11.53 -4.19
C THR A 152 -10.25 -11.76 -3.03
N ALA A 153 -10.52 -11.12 -1.88
CA ALA A 153 -9.67 -11.18 -0.72
C ALA A 153 -9.27 -12.64 -0.49
N THR A 154 -7.97 -12.93 -0.60
CA THR A 154 -7.46 -14.30 -0.58
C THR A 154 -8.06 -14.97 0.66
N PRO A 155 -8.78 -16.11 0.50
CA PRO A 155 -9.33 -16.83 1.63
C PRO A 155 -8.22 -17.05 2.65
N ILE A 156 -8.50 -16.74 3.92
CA ILE A 156 -7.52 -16.98 4.99
C ILE A 156 -7.38 -18.49 5.10
N ALA A 157 -6.30 -19.04 4.58
CA ALA A 157 -5.95 -20.44 4.74
C ALA A 157 -5.30 -20.60 6.11
N HIS A 158 -6.00 -21.21 7.07
CA HIS A 158 -5.40 -21.47 8.38
C HIS A 158 -4.35 -22.56 8.26
N ALA A 159 -3.14 -22.31 8.76
CA ALA A 159 -2.11 -23.35 8.77
C ALA A 159 -2.55 -24.57 9.61
N PRO A 160 -2.03 -25.78 9.29
CA PRO A 160 -2.43 -27.03 9.96
C PRO A 160 -2.29 -27.02 11.48
N ASP A 161 -1.33 -26.25 12.00
CA ASP A 161 -0.96 -26.14 13.41
C ASP A 161 -1.57 -24.91 14.12
N ASP A 162 -2.55 -24.23 13.51
CA ASP A 162 -3.19 -23.05 14.11
C ASP A 162 -3.73 -23.33 15.51
N ALA A 163 -3.37 -22.47 16.46
CA ALA A 163 -3.74 -22.63 17.86
C ALA A 163 -5.26 -22.45 18.11
N ILE A 164 -5.97 -21.83 17.17
CA ILE A 164 -7.39 -21.52 17.25
C ILE A 164 -8.21 -22.36 16.25
N ALA A 165 -7.71 -22.55 15.03
CA ALA A 165 -8.40 -23.24 13.95
C ALA A 165 -7.48 -24.20 13.17
N PRO A 166 -6.92 -25.24 13.82
CA PRO A 166 -6.02 -26.18 13.14
C PRO A 166 -6.73 -26.84 11.97
N ASN A 167 -6.08 -26.88 10.81
CA ASN A 167 -6.66 -27.37 9.54
C ASN A 167 -7.97 -26.65 9.14
N GLY A 168 -8.14 -25.39 9.55
CA GLY A 168 -9.33 -24.59 9.26
C GLY A 168 -10.56 -24.91 10.12
N MET A 169 -10.47 -25.89 11.04
CA MET A 169 -11.55 -26.20 11.97
C MET A 169 -11.34 -25.49 13.30
N LYS A 170 -12.21 -24.53 13.61
CA LYS A 170 -12.15 -23.79 14.88
C LYS A 170 -12.30 -24.75 16.06
N ARG A 171 -11.34 -24.72 16.99
CA ARG A 171 -11.39 -25.43 18.27
C ARG A 171 -12.62 -25.01 19.07
N SER A 172 -13.02 -25.85 20.02
CA SER A 172 -14.11 -25.48 20.93
C SER A 172 -13.74 -24.22 21.72
N ARG A 173 -14.75 -23.44 22.11
CA ARG A 173 -14.55 -22.24 22.93
C ARG A 173 -13.77 -22.55 24.21
N ALA A 174 -14.03 -23.68 24.85
CA ALA A 174 -13.34 -24.09 26.07
C ALA A 174 -11.86 -24.40 25.83
N GLU A 175 -11.49 -25.00 24.69
CA GLU A 175 -10.09 -25.22 24.32
C GLU A 175 -9.37 -23.92 24.00
N ILE A 176 -10.03 -22.99 23.31
CA ILE A 176 -9.48 -21.67 23.03
C ILE A 176 -9.22 -20.91 24.33
N ILE A 177 -10.16 -20.91 25.28
CA ILE A 177 -9.99 -20.26 26.58
C ILE A 177 -8.83 -20.88 27.34
N ARG A 178 -8.74 -22.22 27.40
CA ARG A 178 -7.62 -22.90 28.07
C ARG A 178 -6.27 -22.55 27.44
N PHE A 179 -6.19 -22.49 26.12
CA PHE A 179 -5.00 -22.04 25.40
C PHE A 179 -4.65 -20.59 25.76
N MET A 180 -5.63 -19.69 25.76
CA MET A 180 -5.42 -18.29 26.12
C MET A 180 -4.93 -18.14 27.55
N GLU A 181 -5.51 -18.86 28.50
CA GLU A 181 -5.14 -18.79 29.93
C GLU A 181 -3.79 -19.43 30.22
N ARG A 182 -3.47 -20.56 29.57
CA ARG A 182 -2.24 -21.33 29.84
C ARG A 182 -1.03 -20.78 29.09
N ASP A 183 -1.20 -20.39 27.83
CA ASP A 183 -0.07 -20.11 26.94
C ASP A 183 0.04 -18.60 26.65
N VAL A 184 -1.08 -17.93 26.34
CA VAL A 184 -1.08 -16.51 25.94
C VAL A 184 -0.97 -15.56 27.13
N MET A 185 -1.77 -15.74 28.16
CA MET A 185 -1.84 -14.82 29.30
C MET A 185 -0.54 -14.74 30.11
N PRO A 186 0.19 -15.85 30.39
CA PRO A 186 1.47 -15.76 31.08
C PRO A 186 2.49 -14.96 30.26
N TRP A 187 2.62 -15.24 28.97
CA TRP A 187 3.48 -14.48 28.07
C TRP A 187 3.07 -13.01 27.98
N ALA A 188 1.76 -12.74 27.89
CA ALA A 188 1.23 -11.38 27.78
C ALA A 188 1.50 -10.57 29.06
N ARG A 189 1.35 -11.19 30.25
CA ARG A 189 1.65 -10.55 31.54
C ARG A 189 3.12 -10.18 31.66
N GLU A 190 4.01 -11.09 31.29
CA GLU A 190 5.45 -10.84 31.28
C GLU A 190 5.82 -9.72 30.28
N THR A 191 5.30 -9.81 29.07
CA THR A 191 5.70 -8.93 27.97
C THR A 191 5.04 -7.55 28.05
N LEU A 192 3.73 -7.49 28.25
CA LEU A 192 2.96 -6.24 28.30
C LEU A 192 2.97 -5.58 29.68
N GLY A 193 3.33 -6.31 30.74
CA GLY A 193 3.43 -5.75 32.09
C GLY A 193 4.37 -4.55 32.15
N ARG A 194 5.45 -4.57 31.35
CA ARG A 194 6.42 -3.47 31.23
C ARG A 194 5.80 -2.15 30.76
N ILE A 195 4.79 -2.21 29.89
CA ILE A 195 4.10 -1.03 29.34
C ILE A 195 2.78 -0.71 30.06
N LYS A 196 2.21 -1.65 30.82
CA LYS A 196 0.96 -1.49 31.57
C LYS A 196 1.17 -1.16 33.06
N GLY A 197 2.43 -1.15 33.52
CA GLY A 197 2.78 -0.84 34.91
C GLY A 197 2.60 -2.03 35.86
N GLY A 198 2.84 -3.25 35.37
CA GLY A 198 2.84 -4.49 36.15
C GLY A 198 2.09 -5.64 35.47
N PRO A 199 2.49 -6.91 35.72
CA PRO A 199 1.85 -8.10 35.13
C PRO A 199 0.37 -8.23 35.54
N ASP A 200 0.02 -7.88 36.77
CA ASP A 200 -1.36 -8.00 37.28
C ASP A 200 -2.35 -7.04 36.59
N ARG A 201 -1.83 -6.04 35.88
CA ARG A 201 -2.64 -5.09 35.09
C ARG A 201 -2.92 -5.58 33.67
N VAL A 202 -2.36 -6.72 33.28
CA VAL A 202 -2.59 -7.35 31.98
C VAL A 202 -3.66 -8.42 32.13
N THR A 203 -4.82 -8.16 31.53
CA THR A 203 -6.01 -9.02 31.53
C THR A 203 -6.46 -9.30 30.09
N CYS A 204 -7.41 -10.21 29.90
CA CYS A 204 -8.03 -10.44 28.59
C CYS A 204 -8.58 -9.13 27.97
N GLU A 205 -9.10 -8.22 28.79
CA GLU A 205 -9.60 -6.91 28.33
C GLU A 205 -8.51 -6.00 27.79
N THR A 206 -7.23 -6.22 28.16
CA THR A 206 -6.10 -5.45 27.61
C THR A 206 -5.98 -5.65 26.11
N CYS A 207 -6.29 -6.85 25.62
CA CYS A 207 -6.21 -7.21 24.21
C CYS A 207 -7.58 -7.16 23.52
N HIS A 208 -8.63 -7.56 24.22
CA HIS A 208 -9.97 -7.72 23.66
C HIS A 208 -10.90 -6.54 23.90
N GLY A 209 -10.53 -5.57 24.74
CA GLY A 209 -11.38 -4.48 25.19
C GLY A 209 -12.28 -4.89 26.38
N ARG A 210 -12.83 -3.88 27.08
CA ARG A 210 -13.69 -4.09 28.26
C ARG A 210 -15.00 -4.83 27.92
N ASP A 211 -15.47 -4.70 26.70
CA ASP A 211 -16.66 -5.37 26.16
C ASP A 211 -16.32 -6.67 25.40
N GLY A 212 -15.13 -7.23 25.63
CA GLY A 212 -14.62 -8.40 24.92
C GLY A 212 -15.62 -9.56 24.92
N GLN A 213 -16.19 -9.89 26.08
CA GLN A 213 -17.17 -10.99 26.20
C GLN A 213 -18.42 -10.76 25.34
N ALA A 214 -18.95 -9.53 25.30
CA ALA A 214 -20.11 -9.18 24.47
C ALA A 214 -19.81 -9.28 22.97
N ARG A 215 -18.54 -9.10 22.58
CA ARG A 215 -18.06 -9.24 21.19
C ARG A 215 -17.48 -10.61 20.89
N ASP A 216 -17.76 -11.62 21.71
CA ASP A 216 -17.21 -12.98 21.59
C ASP A 216 -15.68 -12.99 21.51
N TRP A 217 -15.07 -12.15 22.35
CA TRP A 217 -13.62 -11.91 22.43
C TRP A 217 -12.98 -11.54 21.09
N ARG A 218 -13.75 -10.99 20.14
CA ARG A 218 -13.17 -10.39 18.94
C ARG A 218 -12.34 -9.19 19.35
N MET A 219 -11.10 -9.11 18.89
CA MET A 219 -10.26 -7.96 19.22
C MET A 219 -10.76 -6.69 18.50
N PRO A 220 -10.59 -5.49 19.09
CA PRO A 220 -11.04 -4.23 18.49
C PRO A 220 -10.38 -4.00 17.13
N ALA A 221 -11.14 -3.61 16.12
CA ALA A 221 -10.61 -3.32 14.78
C ALA A 221 -9.67 -2.11 14.78
N VAL A 222 -8.56 -2.12 14.02
CA VAL A 222 -7.71 -0.90 13.85
C VAL A 222 -8.56 0.24 13.32
N ALA A 223 -9.50 -0.05 12.41
CA ALA A 223 -10.39 0.95 11.82
C ALA A 223 -11.32 1.63 12.84
N ALA A 224 -11.50 1.04 14.03
CA ALA A 224 -12.30 1.61 15.12
C ALA A 224 -11.44 2.38 16.15
N LEU A 225 -10.10 2.38 16.01
CA LEU A 225 -9.26 3.27 16.79
C LEU A 225 -9.54 4.71 16.35
N PRO A 226 -9.59 5.69 17.28
CA PRO A 226 -9.73 7.09 16.92
C PRO A 226 -8.66 7.44 15.89
N LEU A 227 -9.06 8.07 14.78
CA LEU A 227 -8.10 8.71 13.90
C LEU A 227 -7.30 9.68 14.77
N PRO A 228 -5.96 9.57 14.84
CA PRO A 228 -5.19 10.59 15.51
C PRO A 228 -5.46 11.93 14.82
N ASP A 229 -5.34 13.04 15.53
CA ASP A 229 -5.55 14.38 14.97
C ASP A 229 -4.39 14.70 14.02
N VAL A 230 -4.46 14.18 12.79
CA VAL A 230 -3.42 14.30 11.74
C VAL A 230 -3.56 15.62 10.95
N LYS A 231 -4.56 16.45 11.30
CA LYS A 231 -4.89 17.71 10.64
C LYS A 231 -3.70 18.66 10.51
N GLU A 232 -2.78 18.66 11.48
CA GLU A 232 -1.73 19.68 11.54
C GLU A 232 -0.45 19.34 10.76
N ARG A 233 -0.23 18.09 10.32
CA ARG A 233 1.04 17.69 9.66
C ARG A 233 0.93 17.30 8.18
N GLY A 234 -0.24 17.46 7.56
CA GLY A 234 -0.42 17.29 6.12
C GLY A 234 -0.46 15.84 5.61
N TRP A 235 -0.60 14.86 6.51
CA TRP A 235 -0.61 13.42 6.19
C TRP A 235 -1.98 12.85 5.83
N GLU A 236 -3.05 13.67 5.81
CA GLU A 236 -4.42 13.27 5.43
C GLU A 236 -4.50 12.61 4.03
N ILE A 237 -3.50 12.84 3.18
CA ILE A 237 -3.42 12.30 1.83
C ILE A 237 -3.00 10.80 1.82
N TYR A 238 -2.30 10.33 2.86
CA TYR A 238 -1.77 8.96 2.94
C TYR A 238 -2.68 8.00 3.71
N SER A 239 -3.64 8.50 4.50
CA SER A 239 -4.47 7.65 5.36
C SER A 239 -5.43 6.71 4.61
N GLY A 240 -5.69 6.97 3.32
CA GLY A 240 -6.55 6.16 2.46
C GLY A 240 -5.85 5.00 1.74
N SER A 241 -4.52 5.07 1.58
CA SER A 241 -3.67 4.14 0.80
C SER A 241 -2.62 3.40 1.62
N MET A 242 -2.28 3.90 2.80
CA MET A 242 -1.30 3.29 3.69
C MET A 242 -1.91 2.10 4.41
N ASP A 243 -1.27 0.93 4.32
CA ASP A 243 -1.68 -0.24 5.09
C ASP A 243 -1.83 0.12 6.57
N SER A 244 -2.84 -0.46 7.22
CA SER A 244 -3.16 -0.21 8.63
C SER A 244 -1.98 -0.49 9.58
N GLN A 245 -1.06 -1.42 9.28
CA GLN A 245 0.17 -1.67 10.03
C GLN A 245 1.18 -0.56 9.81
N MET A 246 1.44 -0.23 8.55
CA MET A 246 2.36 0.84 8.15
C MET A 246 1.91 2.16 8.79
N ARG A 247 0.61 2.41 8.74
CA ARG A 247 -0.06 3.54 9.35
C ARG A 247 0.11 3.56 10.87
N ASN A 248 -0.13 2.45 11.56
CA ASN A 248 0.07 2.36 13.01
C ASN A 248 1.56 2.45 13.40
N ALA A 249 2.46 1.92 12.59
CA ALA A 249 3.90 2.02 12.79
C ALA A 249 4.37 3.47 12.63
N ILE A 250 3.94 4.15 11.56
CA ILE A 250 4.22 5.57 11.27
C ILE A 250 3.60 6.46 12.35
N TYR A 251 2.36 6.22 12.78
CA TYR A 251 1.74 6.96 13.88
C TYR A 251 2.43 6.73 15.22
N GLY A 252 2.97 5.53 15.45
CA GLY A 252 3.89 5.26 16.54
C GLY A 252 5.09 6.19 16.51
N TYR A 253 5.72 6.34 15.33
CA TYR A 253 6.88 7.22 15.11
C TYR A 253 6.58 8.72 15.14
N VAL A 254 5.38 9.18 14.80
CA VAL A 254 5.07 10.62 14.68
C VAL A 254 4.48 11.20 15.96
N ALA A 255 4.01 10.33 16.86
CA ALA A 255 3.48 10.70 18.14
C ALA A 255 4.58 11.12 19.14
N ASP A 256 4.18 11.69 20.29
CA ASP A 256 5.09 12.02 21.41
C ASP A 256 6.05 10.84 21.70
N SER A 257 7.27 11.16 22.11
CA SER A 257 8.38 10.26 22.47
C SER A 257 7.96 9.00 23.25
N GLU A 258 6.98 9.11 24.15
CA GLU A 258 6.45 7.98 24.90
C GLU A 258 5.70 6.97 23.99
N LYS A 259 4.95 7.46 23.01
CA LYS A 259 4.22 6.64 22.03
C LYS A 259 5.17 6.02 21.01
N GLN A 260 6.26 6.70 20.65
CA GLN A 260 7.33 6.12 19.82
C GLN A 260 7.98 4.92 20.51
N THR A 261 8.32 5.07 21.80
CA THR A 261 8.91 4.00 22.60
C THR A 261 7.99 2.79 22.70
N LYS A 262 6.70 3.03 22.96
CA LYS A 262 5.67 1.96 22.99
C LYS A 262 5.52 1.27 21.63
N ALA A 263 5.51 2.04 20.53
CA ALA A 263 5.37 1.48 19.19
C ALA A 263 6.60 0.69 18.73
N ALA A 264 7.81 1.13 19.10
CA ALA A 264 9.04 0.34 18.90
C ALA A 264 8.97 -0.96 19.70
N TYR A 265 8.60 -0.90 20.98
CA TYR A 265 8.44 -2.09 21.82
C TYR A 265 7.41 -3.08 21.25
N MET A 266 6.28 -2.58 20.74
CA MET A 266 5.28 -3.44 20.08
C MET A 266 5.86 -4.16 18.86
N ARG A 267 6.64 -3.48 18.02
CA ARG A 267 7.18 -4.03 16.77
C ARG A 267 8.38 -4.95 16.97
N GLU A 268 9.25 -4.62 17.91
CA GLU A 268 10.50 -5.33 18.12
C GLU A 268 10.34 -6.52 19.08
N ILE A 269 9.42 -6.41 20.05
CA ILE A 269 9.27 -7.40 21.12
C ILE A 269 7.92 -8.11 21.06
N VAL A 270 6.81 -7.35 21.10
CA VAL A 270 5.47 -7.94 21.27
C VAL A 270 5.03 -8.73 20.05
N VAL A 271 5.09 -8.14 18.86
CA VAL A 271 4.66 -8.78 17.62
C VAL A 271 5.51 -10.03 17.30
N PRO A 272 6.86 -9.97 17.32
CA PRO A 272 7.68 -11.16 17.10
C PRO A 272 7.53 -12.21 18.21
N GLY A 273 7.32 -11.80 19.46
CA GLY A 273 7.07 -12.72 20.56
C GLY A 273 5.75 -13.48 20.41
N MET A 274 4.66 -12.77 20.05
CA MET A 274 3.38 -13.40 19.76
C MET A 274 3.47 -14.31 18.54
N ALA A 275 4.18 -13.89 17.49
CA ALA A 275 4.42 -14.70 16.31
C ALA A 275 5.09 -16.05 16.67
N ARG A 276 6.12 -16.02 17.51
CA ARG A 276 6.77 -17.25 18.02
C ARG A 276 5.82 -18.11 18.85
N LEU A 277 5.04 -17.50 19.75
CA LEU A 277 4.07 -18.22 20.58
C LEU A 277 3.01 -18.94 19.74
N LEU A 278 2.62 -18.34 18.61
CA LEU A 278 1.61 -18.88 17.69
C LEU A 278 2.21 -19.71 16.56
N HIS A 279 3.53 -19.93 16.54
CA HIS A 279 4.24 -20.63 15.47
C HIS A 279 3.97 -20.02 14.07
N ARG A 280 4.08 -18.70 13.98
CA ARG A 280 3.86 -17.92 12.76
C ARG A 280 5.06 -17.02 12.45
N PRO A 281 5.26 -16.63 11.18
CA PRO A 281 6.20 -15.56 10.87
C PRO A 281 5.75 -14.26 11.53
N ALA A 282 6.70 -13.43 11.97
CA ALA A 282 6.39 -12.08 12.39
C ALA A 282 6.13 -11.21 11.16
N TYR A 283 5.28 -10.19 11.31
CA TYR A 283 5.02 -9.24 10.24
C TYR A 283 6.32 -8.58 9.77
N ASP A 284 6.61 -8.72 8.49
CA ASP A 284 7.73 -8.09 7.82
C ASP A 284 7.27 -6.77 7.20
N PHE A 285 7.70 -5.67 7.81
CA PHE A 285 7.38 -4.31 7.37
C PHE A 285 8.01 -3.94 6.02
N THR A 286 8.91 -4.77 5.46
CA THR A 286 9.44 -4.58 4.10
C THR A 286 8.55 -5.19 3.01
N ASN A 287 7.58 -6.02 3.41
CA ASN A 287 6.63 -6.68 2.52
C ASN A 287 5.23 -6.04 2.61
N THR A 288 4.40 -6.26 1.58
CA THR A 288 3.03 -5.72 1.56
C THR A 288 2.14 -6.38 2.61
N TYR A 289 1.02 -5.75 2.95
CA TYR A 289 0.00 -6.37 3.80
C TYR A 289 -0.51 -7.69 3.23
N ASP A 290 -0.80 -7.72 1.94
CA ASP A 290 -1.31 -8.93 1.28
C ASP A 290 -0.27 -10.05 1.27
N PHE A 291 1.01 -9.73 1.11
CA PHE A 291 2.09 -10.70 1.26
C PHE A 291 2.14 -11.27 2.68
N ASN A 292 2.19 -10.40 3.69
CA ASN A 292 2.24 -10.85 5.08
C ASN A 292 1.00 -11.67 5.47
N ARG A 293 -0.17 -11.23 5.01
CA ARG A 293 -1.45 -11.92 5.23
C ARG A 293 -1.49 -13.27 4.53
N SER A 294 -0.98 -13.39 3.30
CA SER A 294 -0.96 -14.66 2.56
C SER A 294 0.04 -15.67 3.12
N HIS A 295 0.96 -15.24 3.98
CA HIS A 295 1.94 -16.07 4.69
C HIS A 295 1.62 -16.22 6.19
N ASP A 296 0.39 -15.90 6.61
CA ASP A 296 -0.07 -15.99 7.99
C ASP A 296 0.81 -15.25 9.01
N ALA A 297 1.46 -14.16 8.59
CA ALA A 297 2.39 -13.42 9.43
C ALA A 297 1.65 -12.63 10.51
N ILE A 298 1.98 -12.88 11.78
CA ILE A 298 1.41 -12.16 12.92
C ILE A 298 1.91 -10.72 12.90
N GLY A 299 0.96 -9.81 12.66
CA GLY A 299 1.15 -8.36 12.77
C GLY A 299 0.13 -7.76 13.72
N CYS A 300 0.19 -6.44 13.91
CA CYS A 300 -0.79 -5.74 14.75
C CYS A 300 -2.24 -5.96 14.26
N TYR A 301 -2.47 -6.37 13.01
CA TYR A 301 -3.80 -6.57 12.42
C TYR A 301 -4.46 -7.88 12.88
N HIS A 302 -3.64 -8.85 13.31
CA HIS A 302 -4.12 -10.05 13.98
C HIS A 302 -4.72 -9.69 15.34
N CYS A 303 -4.09 -8.73 16.02
CA CYS A 303 -4.61 -8.15 17.26
C CYS A 303 -5.67 -7.07 17.03
N HIS A 304 -5.75 -6.53 15.81
CA HIS A 304 -6.64 -5.42 15.49
C HIS A 304 -7.20 -5.61 14.09
N ARG A 305 -8.40 -6.18 13.96
CA ARG A 305 -8.97 -6.46 12.62
C ARG A 305 -8.98 -5.21 11.73
N VAL A 306 -8.53 -5.36 10.48
CA VAL A 306 -8.87 -4.42 9.39
C VAL A 306 -10.22 -4.89 8.86
N LYS A 307 -11.22 -4.01 8.83
CA LYS A 307 -12.47 -4.27 8.11
C LYS A 307 -12.25 -3.90 6.64
#